data_AF-A0A4U0SI08-F1
#
_entry.id   AF-A0A4U0SI08-F1
#
_cell.length_a   1.000
_cell.length_b   1.000
_cell.length_c   1.000
_cell.angle_alpha   90.00
_cell.angle_beta   90.00
_cell.angle_gamma   90.00
#
_symmetry.space_group_name_H-M   'P 1'
#
loop_
_entity.id
_entity.type
_entity.pdbx_description
1 polymer ?
#
loop_
_entity_poly.entity_id
_entity_poly.type
_entity_poly.pdbx_seq_one_letter_code
_entity_poly.pdbx_strand_id
1 'polypeptide(L)'
;METPSGRLSGEALVAHNLRVLRKAARLSQDDVAERMNRLGFKFHQTQVAKIERNARPVRYDEVIGLAKALGVPLFPFMTEAVASEGEPEYELQEAAFRVEAADQEWRNSHDLEQAAKARLTEAEREYAEIAERLGIEAPDFQPDFEFYPAPNSPDDPLREDADEQAPDQ
;
A
#
# COMPACT_ATOMS: atom_id res chain seq x y z
N MET A 1 -5.61 31.52 16.82
CA MET A 1 -4.68 31.06 15.78
C MET A 1 -5.54 30.28 14.79
N GLU A 2 -6.06 30.97 13.77
CA GLU A 2 -6.94 30.37 12.76
C GLU A 2 -6.08 29.47 11.86
N THR A 3 -6.42 28.18 11.80
CA THR A 3 -5.82 27.25 10.85
C THR A 3 -6.18 27.68 9.42
N PRO A 4 -5.29 27.54 8.43
CA PRO A 4 -5.55 27.96 7.04
C PRO A 4 -6.56 27.05 6.30
N SER A 5 -7.41 26.32 7.03
CA SER A 5 -8.65 25.73 6.51
C SER A 5 -9.70 26.82 6.35
N GLY A 6 -9.45 27.77 5.44
CA GLY A 6 -10.55 28.54 4.84
C GLY A 6 -11.47 27.52 4.17
N ARG A 7 -12.61 27.22 4.81
CA ARG A 7 -13.57 26.15 4.47
C ARG A 7 -13.73 25.94 2.97
N LEU A 8 -12.89 25.08 2.38
CA LEU A 8 -13.12 24.60 1.03
C LEU A 8 -14.48 23.89 1.05
N SER A 9 -15.32 24.16 0.05
CA SER A 9 -16.51 23.32 -0.16
C SER A 9 -16.06 21.87 -0.38
N GLY A 10 -16.91 20.88 -0.09
CA GLY A 10 -16.52 19.46 -0.22
C GLY A 10 -15.90 19.12 -1.58
N GLU A 11 -16.42 19.70 -2.67
CA GLU A 11 -15.85 19.54 -4.02
C GLU A 11 -14.49 20.23 -4.18
N ALA A 12 -14.32 21.44 -3.64
CA ALA A 12 -13.05 22.16 -3.69
C ALA A 12 -11.96 21.46 -2.86
N LEU A 13 -12.34 20.84 -1.75
CA LEU A 13 -11.46 20.03 -0.91
C LEU A 13 -10.99 18.78 -1.66
N VAL A 14 -11.92 18.03 -2.27
CA VAL A 14 -11.57 16.87 -3.09
C VAL A 14 -10.69 17.26 -4.27
N ALA A 15 -10.98 18.37 -4.95
CA ALA A 15 -10.16 18.90 -6.04
C ALA A 15 -8.71 19.20 -5.60
N HIS A 16 -8.57 19.87 -4.45
CA HIS A 16 -7.29 20.18 -3.83
C HIS A 16 -6.52 18.91 -3.47
N ASN A 17 -7.14 18.01 -2.70
CA ASN A 17 -6.54 16.77 -2.24
C ASN A 17 -6.14 15.86 -3.41
N LEU A 18 -6.99 15.74 -4.44
CA LEU A 18 -6.68 14.99 -5.65
C LEU A 18 -5.37 15.47 -6.28
N ARG A 19 -5.22 16.80 -6.41
CA ARG A 19 -4.03 17.40 -7.01
C ARG A 19 -2.78 17.14 -6.17
N VAL A 20 -2.85 17.36 -4.86
CA VAL A 20 -1.70 17.22 -3.95
C VAL A 20 -1.26 15.75 -3.88
N LEU A 21 -2.18 14.84 -3.58
CA LEU A 21 -1.90 13.42 -3.40
C LEU A 21 -1.42 12.76 -4.70
N ARG A 22 -2.00 13.13 -5.85
CA ARG A 22 -1.52 12.64 -7.15
C ARG A 22 -0.05 13.01 -7.38
N LYS A 23 0.32 14.27 -7.10
CA LYS A 23 1.70 14.73 -7.26
C LYS A 23 2.65 14.02 -6.30
N ALA A 24 2.26 13.87 -5.03
CA ALA A 24 3.05 13.13 -4.03
C ALA A 24 3.29 11.67 -4.48
N ALA A 25 2.28 11.03 -5.07
CA ALA A 25 2.37 9.70 -5.65
C ALA A 25 3.11 9.64 -7.01
N ARG A 26 3.63 10.78 -7.50
CA ARG A 26 4.30 10.93 -8.82
C ARG A 26 3.46 10.43 -10.01
N LEU A 27 2.13 10.52 -9.90
CA LEU A 27 1.21 10.11 -10.94
C LEU A 27 0.90 11.28 -11.89
N SER A 28 0.83 11.02 -13.19
CA SER A 28 0.25 11.95 -14.15
C SER A 28 -1.28 11.97 -14.03
N GLN A 29 -1.92 12.97 -14.63
CA GLN A 29 -3.39 13.01 -14.72
C GLN A 29 -3.95 11.84 -15.55
N ASP A 30 -3.16 11.33 -16.50
CA ASP A 30 -3.55 10.20 -17.34
C ASP A 30 -3.47 8.89 -16.55
N ASP A 31 -2.43 8.72 -15.72
CA ASP A 31 -2.31 7.56 -14.83
C ASP A 31 -3.52 7.43 -13.89
N VAL A 32 -4.00 8.56 -13.35
CA VAL A 32 -5.22 8.57 -12.52
C VAL A 32 -6.44 8.18 -13.34
N ALA A 33 -6.56 8.69 -14.57
CA ALA A 33 -7.67 8.33 -15.45
C ALA A 33 -7.66 6.83 -15.80
N GLU A 34 -6.49 6.27 -16.11
CA GLU A 34 -6.34 4.83 -16.35
C GLU A 34 -6.70 3.99 -15.13
N ARG A 35 -6.24 4.39 -13.94
CA ARG A 35 -6.59 3.71 -12.67
C ARG A 35 -8.11 3.74 -12.43
N MET A 36 -8.74 4.88 -12.67
CA MET A 36 -10.21 5.00 -12.61
C MET A 36 -10.91 4.10 -13.64
N ASN A 37 -10.37 3.99 -14.85
CA ASN A 37 -10.90 3.09 -15.88
C ASN A 37 -10.78 1.62 -15.48
N ARG A 38 -9.66 1.22 -14.85
CA ARG A 38 -9.50 -0.13 -14.28
C ARG A 38 -10.50 -0.44 -13.16
N LEU A 39 -10.98 0.59 -12.45
CA LEU A 39 -12.05 0.49 -11.45
C LEU A 39 -13.47 0.51 -12.06
N GLY A 40 -13.60 0.54 -13.39
CA GLY A 40 -14.88 0.49 -14.10
C GLY A 40 -15.52 1.85 -14.40
N PHE A 41 -14.84 2.97 -14.11
CA PHE A 41 -15.30 4.31 -14.49
C PHE A 41 -14.96 4.62 -15.95
N LYS A 42 -15.57 5.67 -16.52
CA LYS A 42 -15.21 6.24 -17.83
C LYS A 42 -14.53 7.58 -17.64
N PHE A 43 -13.23 7.56 -17.39
CA PHE A 43 -12.40 8.72 -17.12
C PHE A 43 -11.41 9.01 -18.25
N HIS A 44 -11.16 10.30 -18.47
CA HIS A 44 -10.12 10.80 -19.37
C HIS A 44 -9.24 11.78 -18.60
N GLN A 45 -7.97 11.90 -18.98
CA GLN A 45 -7.02 12.86 -18.40
C GLN A 45 -7.63 14.27 -18.25
N THR A 46 -8.36 14.76 -19.26
CA THR A 46 -8.98 16.10 -19.24
C THR A 46 -10.06 16.25 -18.17
N GLN A 47 -10.73 15.16 -17.78
CA GLN A 47 -11.70 15.17 -16.68
C GLN A 47 -10.99 15.33 -15.34
N VAL A 48 -9.89 14.60 -15.12
CA VAL A 48 -9.03 14.75 -13.93
C VAL A 48 -8.53 16.20 -13.85
N ALA A 49 -8.01 16.74 -14.95
CA ALA A 49 -7.54 18.12 -15.02
C ALA A 49 -8.63 19.17 -14.71
N LYS A 50 -9.90 18.89 -15.07
CA LYS A 50 -11.03 19.77 -14.75
C LYS A 50 -11.43 19.68 -13.29
N ILE A 51 -11.43 18.47 -12.71
CA ILE A 51 -11.69 18.27 -11.28
C ILE A 51 -10.62 18.97 -10.44
N GLU A 52 -9.33 18.79 -10.75
CA GLU A 52 -8.24 19.45 -10.01
C GLU A 52 -8.30 20.99 -10.02
N ARG A 53 -8.92 21.58 -11.05
CA ARG A 53 -9.13 23.03 -11.16
C ARG A 53 -10.48 23.48 -10.61
N ASN A 54 -11.22 22.57 -9.98
CA ASN A 54 -12.59 22.77 -9.51
C ASN A 54 -13.54 23.30 -10.62
N ALA A 55 -13.28 22.93 -11.87
CA ALA A 55 -14.01 23.37 -13.06
C ALA A 55 -15.11 22.39 -13.50
N ARG A 56 -15.28 21.29 -12.76
CA ARG A 56 -16.33 20.29 -12.95
C ARG A 56 -16.67 19.71 -11.56
N PRO A 57 -17.97 19.55 -11.23
CA PRO A 57 -18.37 18.85 -10.01
C PRO A 57 -17.90 17.40 -10.04
N VAL A 58 -17.74 16.78 -8.87
CA VAL A 58 -17.34 15.38 -8.72
C VAL A 58 -18.46 14.61 -8.05
N ARG A 59 -18.85 13.48 -8.64
CA ARG A 59 -19.93 12.65 -8.08
C ARG A 59 -19.38 11.81 -6.93
N TYR A 60 -20.23 11.47 -5.96
CA TYR A 60 -19.81 10.71 -4.77
C TYR A 60 -19.11 9.38 -5.10
N ASP A 61 -19.62 8.63 -6.09
CA ASP A 61 -18.99 7.40 -6.58
C ASP A 61 -17.61 7.65 -7.20
N GLU A 62 -17.43 8.78 -7.89
CA GLU A 62 -16.14 9.19 -8.44
C GLU A 62 -15.15 9.53 -7.32
N VAL A 63 -15.61 10.15 -6.23
CA VAL A 63 -14.75 10.43 -5.05
C VAL A 63 -14.24 9.13 -4.43
N ILE A 64 -15.12 8.13 -4.28
CA ILE A 64 -14.73 6.78 -3.81
C ILE A 64 -13.70 6.15 -4.76
N GLY A 65 -13.96 6.22 -6.07
CA GLY A 65 -13.06 5.71 -7.08
C GLY A 65 -11.69 6.40 -7.04
N LEU A 66 -11.66 7.72 -6.89
CA LEU A 66 -10.42 8.51 -6.85
C LEU A 66 -9.59 8.19 -5.61
N ALA A 67 -10.23 8.09 -4.44
CA ALA A 67 -9.56 7.66 -3.20
C ALA A 67 -8.91 6.27 -3.38
N LYS A 68 -9.65 5.30 -3.95
CA LYS A 68 -9.13 3.97 -4.29
C LYS A 68 -8.00 4.01 -5.32
N ALA A 69 -8.13 4.83 -6.37
CA ALA A 69 -7.12 4.95 -7.43
C ALA A 69 -5.79 5.52 -6.89
N LEU A 70 -5.87 6.43 -5.90
CA LEU A 70 -4.72 7.00 -5.21
C LEU A 70 -4.21 6.13 -4.05
N GLY A 71 -4.96 5.12 -3.64
CA GLY A 71 -4.59 4.26 -2.50
C GLY A 71 -4.68 4.98 -1.15
N VAL A 72 -5.62 5.93 -1.01
CA VAL A 72 -5.77 6.74 0.22
C VAL A 72 -7.11 6.47 0.93
N PRO A 73 -7.19 6.64 2.25
CA PRO A 73 -8.44 6.54 2.98
C PRO A 73 -9.50 7.55 2.50
N LEU A 74 -10.71 7.06 2.22
CA LEU A 74 -11.80 7.88 1.67
C LEU A 74 -12.21 9.03 2.59
N PHE A 75 -12.31 8.79 3.89
CA PHE A 75 -12.83 9.79 4.83
C PHE A 75 -11.89 11.00 4.93
N PRO A 76 -10.59 10.84 5.28
CA PRO A 76 -9.61 11.92 5.23
C PRO A 76 -9.57 12.64 3.87
N PHE A 77 -9.64 11.90 2.76
CA PHE A 77 -9.66 12.47 1.41
C PHE A 77 -10.81 13.48 1.19
N MET A 78 -11.94 13.31 1.88
CA MET A 78 -13.12 14.17 1.77
C MET A 78 -13.27 15.20 2.89
N THR A 79 -12.55 15.07 4.01
CA THR A 79 -12.80 15.88 5.22
C THR A 79 -11.62 16.72 5.65
N GLU A 80 -10.41 16.39 5.21
CA GLU A 80 -9.17 17.02 5.69
C GLU A 80 -8.35 17.54 4.52
N ALA A 81 -7.95 18.81 4.58
CA ALA A 81 -7.12 19.40 3.53
C ALA A 81 -5.69 18.87 3.65
N VAL A 82 -5.16 18.34 2.56
CA VAL A 82 -3.76 17.94 2.46
C VAL A 82 -2.91 19.18 2.24
N ALA A 83 -1.99 19.47 3.16
CA ALA A 83 -1.03 20.55 3.06
C ALA A 83 -0.28 20.45 1.72
N SER A 84 -0.09 21.58 1.05
CA SER A 84 0.64 21.65 -0.21
C SER A 84 2.14 21.87 -0.02
N GLU A 85 2.94 21.52 -1.03
CA GLU A 85 4.38 21.71 -1.04
C GLU A 85 4.73 23.20 -0.82
N GLY A 86 5.26 23.53 0.37
CA GLY A 86 5.54 24.90 0.83
C GLY A 86 4.80 25.33 2.10
N GLU A 87 3.83 24.54 2.57
CA GLU A 87 3.19 24.76 3.87
C GLU A 87 4.00 24.11 5.02
N PRO A 88 4.14 24.75 6.19
CA PRO A 88 4.85 24.17 7.34
C PRO A 88 4.35 22.79 7.75
N GLU A 89 3.05 22.54 7.56
CA GLU A 89 2.39 21.28 7.91
C GLU A 89 2.68 20.15 6.88
N TYR A 90 3.24 20.46 5.71
CA TYR A 90 3.51 19.49 4.65
C TYR A 90 4.46 18.36 5.09
N GLU A 91 5.55 18.70 5.78
CA GLU A 91 6.53 17.71 6.24
C GLU A 91 5.93 16.76 7.28
N LEU A 92 5.11 17.29 8.19
CA LEU A 92 4.43 16.50 9.21
C LEU A 92 3.38 15.57 8.57
N GLN A 93 2.66 16.07 7.58
CA GLN A 93 1.67 15.29 6.85
C GLN A 93 2.30 14.19 5.98
N GLU A 94 3.40 14.50 5.31
CA GLU A 94 4.16 13.50 4.55
C GLU A 94 4.71 12.40 5.48
N ALA A 95 5.21 12.78 6.67
CA ALA A 95 5.60 11.82 7.69
C ALA A 95 4.42 10.96 8.17
N ALA A 96 3.25 11.56 8.40
CA ALA A 96 2.05 10.83 8.80
C ALA A 96 1.62 9.80 7.74
N PHE A 97 1.64 10.16 6.45
CA PHE A 97 1.35 9.22 5.37
C PHE A 97 2.34 8.07 5.30
N ARG A 98 3.64 8.33 5.54
CA ARG A 98 4.65 7.26 5.64
C ARG A 98 4.37 6.31 6.80
N VAL A 99 3.96 6.84 7.97
CA VAL A 99 3.59 6.00 9.12
C VAL A 99 2.38 5.13 8.79
N GLU A 100 1.34 5.70 8.18
CA GLU A 100 0.13 4.95 7.81
C GLU A 100 0.42 3.85 6.77
N ALA A 101 1.24 4.16 5.76
CA ALA A 101 1.67 3.17 4.77
C ALA A 101 2.46 2.02 5.43
N ALA A 102 3.39 2.34 6.33
CA ALA A 102 4.16 1.34 7.06
C ALA A 102 3.29 0.49 8.01
N ASP A 103 2.31 1.10 8.69
CA ASP A 103 1.33 0.38 9.53
C ASP A 103 0.48 -0.59 8.70
N GLN A 104 0.01 -0.15 7.51
CA GLN A 104 -0.75 -1.02 6.62
C GLN A 104 0.09 -2.19 6.08
N GLU A 105 1.34 -1.92 5.70
CA GLU A 105 2.29 -2.96 5.27
C GLU A 105 2.58 -3.96 6.39
N TRP A 106 2.79 -3.47 7.61
CA TRP A 106 2.98 -4.31 8.80
C TRP A 106 1.77 -5.21 9.05
N ARG A 107 0.54 -4.67 9.01
CA ARG A 107 -0.70 -5.45 9.18
C ARG A 107 -0.82 -6.55 8.13
N ASN A 108 -0.61 -6.20 6.86
CA ASN A 108 -0.69 -7.17 5.76
C ASN A 108 0.35 -8.29 5.94
N SER A 109 1.57 -7.93 6.31
CA SER A 109 2.66 -8.89 6.54
C SER A 109 2.35 -9.80 7.73
N HIS A 110 1.80 -9.25 8.81
CA HIS A 110 1.39 -10.00 9.97
C HIS A 110 0.24 -10.97 9.67
N ASP A 111 -0.76 -10.55 8.89
CA ASP A 111 -1.86 -11.43 8.47
C ASP A 111 -1.34 -12.60 7.61
N LEU A 112 -0.40 -12.33 6.70
CA LEU A 112 0.25 -13.36 5.90
C LEU A 112 1.06 -14.34 6.75
N GLU A 113 1.81 -13.85 7.74
CA GLU A 113 2.55 -14.65 8.71
C GLU A 113 1.60 -15.56 9.50
N GLN A 114 0.51 -15.02 10.05
CA GLN A 114 -0.49 -15.81 10.78
C GLN A 114 -1.12 -16.89 9.90
N ALA A 115 -1.45 -16.56 8.65
CA ALA A 115 -1.99 -17.52 7.70
C ALA A 115 -0.97 -18.61 7.34
N ALA A 116 0.31 -18.27 7.20
CA ALA A 116 1.38 -19.24 6.96
C ALA A 116 1.59 -20.17 8.15
N LYS A 117 1.59 -19.62 9.36
CA LYS A 117 1.69 -20.39 10.60
C LYS A 117 0.52 -21.36 10.78
N ALA A 118 -0.70 -20.92 10.48
CA ALA A 118 -1.88 -21.78 10.52
C ALA A 118 -1.76 -22.97 9.56
N ARG A 119 -1.29 -22.73 8.32
CA ARG A 119 -1.03 -23.80 7.35
C ARG A 119 0.06 -24.76 7.82
N LEU A 120 1.13 -24.26 8.44
CA LEU A 120 2.19 -25.09 9.01
C LEU A 120 1.63 -26.00 10.10
N THR A 121 0.88 -25.44 11.06
CA THR A 121 0.25 -26.23 12.14
C THR A 121 -0.73 -27.27 11.60
N GLU A 122 -1.49 -26.95 10.56
CA GLU A 122 -2.37 -27.92 9.90
C GLU A 122 -1.58 -29.07 9.24
N ALA A 123 -0.50 -28.74 8.52
CA ALA A 123 0.38 -29.73 7.90
C ALA A 123 1.08 -30.62 8.94
N GLU A 124 1.53 -30.05 10.07
CA GLU A 124 2.11 -30.81 11.19
C GLU A 124 1.09 -31.79 11.78
N ARG A 125 -0.17 -31.35 11.96
CA ARG A 125 -1.25 -32.23 12.44
C ARG A 125 -1.53 -33.36 11.46
N GLU A 126 -1.65 -33.05 10.17
CA GLU A 126 -1.87 -34.06 9.13
C GLU A 126 -0.72 -35.09 9.11
N TYR A 127 0.53 -34.63 9.19
CA TYR A 127 1.69 -35.51 9.27
C TYR A 127 1.61 -36.45 10.48
N ALA A 128 1.28 -35.94 11.67
CA ALA A 128 1.15 -36.73 12.88
C ALA A 128 0.04 -37.80 12.75
N GLU A 129 -1.12 -37.44 12.21
CA GLU A 129 -2.24 -38.36 11.97
C GLU A 129 -1.86 -39.48 10.97
N ILE A 130 -1.10 -39.15 9.93
CA ILE A 130 -0.61 -40.13 8.95
C ILE A 130 0.43 -41.06 9.59
N ALA A 131 1.38 -40.53 10.36
CA ALA A 131 2.41 -41.32 11.03
C ALA A 131 1.78 -42.32 12.01
N GLU A 132 0.83 -41.88 12.84
CA GLU A 132 0.07 -42.73 13.75
C GLU A 132 -0.67 -43.85 12.99
N ARG A 133 -1.40 -43.49 11.92
CA ARG A 133 -2.14 -44.47 11.11
C ARG A 133 -1.24 -45.52 10.46
N LEU A 134 0.00 -45.18 10.12
CA LEU A 134 0.98 -46.09 9.53
C LEU A 134 1.80 -46.87 10.56
N GLY A 135 1.64 -46.59 11.86
CA GLY A 135 2.46 -47.18 12.92
C GLY A 135 3.93 -46.78 12.81
N ILE A 136 4.21 -45.63 12.20
CA ILE A 136 5.55 -45.07 12.09
C ILE A 136 5.74 -44.18 13.32
N GLU A 137 6.77 -44.48 14.11
CA GLU A 137 7.23 -43.55 15.14
C GLU A 137 7.71 -42.31 14.39
N ALA A 138 6.93 -41.22 14.47
CA ALA A 138 7.25 -39.99 13.77
C ALA A 138 8.64 -39.55 14.25
N PRO A 139 9.68 -39.58 13.39
CA PRO A 139 10.93 -38.94 13.77
C PRO A 139 10.60 -37.49 14.10
N ASP A 140 11.31 -36.88 15.06
CA ASP A 140 11.32 -35.43 15.21
C ASP A 140 11.59 -34.86 13.82
N PHE A 141 10.54 -34.40 13.14
CA PHE A 141 10.66 -33.87 11.80
C PHE A 141 11.25 -32.48 11.96
N GLN A 142 12.54 -32.44 12.24
CA GLN A 142 13.35 -31.28 11.97
C GLN A 142 13.53 -31.31 10.46
N PRO A 143 12.96 -30.36 9.70
CA PRO A 143 13.30 -30.25 8.30
C PRO A 143 14.79 -29.90 8.24
N ASP A 144 15.65 -30.93 8.13
CA ASP A 144 17.08 -30.82 7.82
C ASP A 144 17.33 -30.34 6.38
N PHE A 145 16.29 -29.81 5.73
CA PHE A 145 16.45 -29.02 4.53
C PHE A 145 16.90 -27.64 4.98
N GLU A 146 18.19 -27.34 4.83
CA GLU A 146 18.62 -25.96 4.63
C GLU A 146 17.74 -25.39 3.51
N PHE A 147 16.72 -24.63 3.89
CA PHE A 147 15.91 -23.93 2.92
C PHE A 147 16.85 -22.97 2.23
N TYR A 148 17.05 -23.18 0.92
CA TYR A 148 17.76 -22.18 0.14
C TYR A 148 17.05 -20.84 0.37
N PRO A 149 17.81 -19.78 0.69
CA PRO A 149 17.26 -18.45 0.81
C PRO A 149 16.40 -18.14 -0.42
N ALA A 150 15.28 -17.44 -0.21
CA ALA A 150 14.34 -17.16 -1.28
C ALA A 150 15.08 -16.51 -2.48
N PRO A 151 14.76 -16.88 -3.73
CA PRO A 151 15.44 -16.32 -4.90
C PRO A 151 15.45 -14.79 -4.88
N ASN A 152 16.62 -14.19 -5.09
CA ASN A 152 16.94 -12.76 -5.01
C ASN A 152 16.78 -12.11 -3.63
N SER A 153 16.64 -12.87 -2.55
CA SER A 153 16.71 -12.30 -1.20
C SER A 153 18.14 -11.82 -0.89
N PRO A 154 18.34 -10.93 0.11
CA PRO A 154 19.68 -10.46 0.48
C PRO A 154 20.67 -11.61 0.80
N ASP A 155 20.13 -12.74 1.26
CA ASP A 155 20.89 -13.93 1.63
C ASP A 155 21.00 -14.96 0.48
N ASP A 156 20.43 -14.71 -0.71
CA ASP A 156 20.54 -15.60 -1.87
C ASP A 156 21.97 -15.61 -2.42
N PRO A 157 22.70 -16.74 -2.33
CA PRO A 157 24.07 -16.84 -2.82
C PRO A 157 24.18 -16.73 -4.35
N LEU A 158 23.06 -16.77 -5.07
CA LEU A 158 22.97 -16.60 -6.51
C LEU A 158 22.54 -15.19 -6.93
N ARG A 159 22.33 -14.26 -5.98
CA ARG A 159 21.98 -12.87 -6.29
C ARG A 159 23.16 -12.17 -6.96
N GLU A 160 22.94 -11.61 -8.15
CA GLU A 160 23.99 -10.98 -8.98
C GLU A 160 24.72 -9.81 -8.27
N ASP A 161 24.09 -9.18 -7.28
CA ASP A 161 24.64 -8.04 -6.53
C ASP A 161 25.23 -8.45 -5.16
N ALA A 162 25.43 -9.74 -4.88
CA ALA A 162 26.02 -10.22 -3.63
C ALA A 162 27.52 -9.88 -3.50
N ASP A 163 28.21 -9.62 -4.61
CA ASP A 163 29.65 -9.32 -4.63
C ASP A 163 30.00 -7.85 -4.33
N GLU A 164 29.03 -6.95 -4.12
CA GLU A 164 29.31 -5.51 -3.91
C GLU A 164 29.42 -5.07 -2.43
N GLN A 165 29.22 -5.96 -1.45
CA GLN A 165 29.33 -5.57 -0.03
C GLN A 165 30.09 -6.59 0.84
N ALA A 166 31.42 -6.49 0.80
CA ALA A 166 32.28 -6.77 1.96
C ALA A 166 33.58 -5.92 1.85
N PRO A 167 34.20 -5.53 2.98
CA PRO A 167 34.50 -4.13 3.31
C PRO A 167 35.91 -3.67 2.90
N ASP A 168 36.06 -2.35 2.69
CA ASP A 168 37.37 -1.70 2.82
C ASP A 168 37.59 -1.35 4.31
N GLN A 169 38.83 -1.56 4.75
CA GLN A 169 39.29 -1.70 6.14
C GLN A 169 39.13 -0.45 7.02
#